data_AF-A0A935R4K7-F1
#
_entry.id   AF-A0A935R4K7-F1
#
_cell.length_a   1.000
_cell.length_b   1.000
_cell.length_c   1.000
_cell.angle_alpha   90.00
_cell.angle_beta   90.00
_cell.angle_gamma   90.00
#
_symmetry.space_group_name_H-M   'P 1'
#
loop_
_entity.id
_entity.type
_entity.pdbx_description
1 polymer ?
#
loop_
_entity_poly.entity_id
_entity_poly.type
_entity_poly.pdbx_seq_one_letter_code
_entity_poly.pdbx_strand_id
1 'polypeptide(L)'
;MSYLIIGSEPDRQPHRAILRLNTPESRLRLYLMSDRALERAGLRATVMRAAEEPPPPESELLVELAVVRQAAPHNPGEAPPPPELRLLPRVLGAHSVLVENEGERDGREQLSTAASFANGAPLYVERPGTSEVVLYIEVQDEGHTGARVAVAGLDAPDDAALSDVSSVIWAVPTAANALSAPGAKVVAAFKSYAKRLKIPPALLMPLIMVGTLLLGMGYATWKNHQRAEEAEARLTEREEALAVAVLQRDAALEGEGACLNKREELTEELGDQRARLLVILEQVLNRAQVKALAAGLAGERALDPRALAFDDAGWERLLALLVETTAHARVEPGLVAPCLAQRDTLGAELPTYALLWHPDAELQCPEGYLHIDGQVSRAGRWGLSERAARLYGEGYVTAPVDDPSQDLRARDAWAVMAMTKGLRDTLKGLLTAPSPGRAPMAPSAATLWALAVWDAYNHLPLPPEGLPITSAQTCASELVARLHGASTDPTPGQPVLPDIAAVARGEAIVGFAATPSCPWPERSLQDGAARALQAAAREAELKRATPQDDGA
;
A
#
# COMPACT_ATOMS: atom_id res chain seq x y z
N MET A 1 -20.46 12.50 21.19
CA MET A 1 -21.19 12.36 19.91
C MET A 1 -20.15 12.15 18.83
N SER A 2 -20.21 11.06 18.07
CA SER A 2 -19.27 10.81 16.97
C SER A 2 -20.03 10.76 15.65
N TYR A 3 -19.66 11.64 14.73
CA TYR A 3 -20.09 11.60 13.35
C TYR A 3 -18.85 11.26 12.53
N LEU A 4 -18.90 10.19 11.73
CA LEU A 4 -17.82 9.82 10.83
C LEU A 4 -18.16 10.35 9.43
N ILE A 5 -17.33 11.24 8.91
CA ILE A 5 -17.40 11.71 7.53
C ILE A 5 -16.27 11.04 6.78
N ILE A 6 -16.59 10.21 5.78
CA ILE A 6 -15.61 9.64 4.88
C ILE A 6 -15.69 10.44 3.58
N GLY A 7 -14.67 11.24 3.30
CA GLY A 7 -14.51 11.93 2.02
C GLY A 7 -13.71 11.06 1.07
N SER A 8 -14.27 10.73 -0.10
CA SER A 8 -13.55 10.05 -1.17
C SER A 8 -13.62 10.88 -2.44
N GLU A 9 -12.46 11.22 -3.01
CA GLU A 9 -12.34 11.80 -4.34
C GLU A 9 -11.82 10.72 -5.30
N PRO A 10 -12.66 10.13 -6.17
CA PRO A 10 -12.19 9.51 -7.39
C PRO A 10 -12.12 10.58 -8.48
N ASP A 11 -10.96 10.68 -9.15
CA ASP A 11 -10.52 11.73 -10.10
C ASP A 11 -11.46 12.12 -11.27
N ARG A 12 -12.67 11.57 -11.37
CA ARG A 12 -13.65 11.88 -12.43
C ARG A 12 -15.12 11.86 -12.00
N GLN A 13 -15.44 11.90 -10.71
CA GLN A 13 -16.83 12.00 -10.24
C GLN A 13 -17.06 13.25 -9.39
N PRO A 14 -18.29 13.79 -9.35
CA PRO A 14 -18.62 14.92 -8.47
C PRO A 14 -18.20 14.62 -7.03
N HIS A 15 -17.82 15.66 -6.29
CA HIS A 15 -17.36 15.49 -4.91
C HIS A 15 -18.44 14.75 -4.08
N ARG A 16 -18.06 13.69 -3.35
CA ARG A 16 -18.96 12.87 -2.52
C ARG A 16 -18.57 12.88 -1.04
N ALA A 17 -19.55 13.08 -0.16
CA ALA A 17 -19.43 12.87 1.29
C ALA A 17 -20.43 11.82 1.75
N ILE A 18 -20.00 10.86 2.57
CA ILE A 18 -20.86 9.85 3.21
C ILE A 18 -21.11 10.26 4.66
N LEU A 19 -22.38 10.35 5.03
CA LEU A 19 -22.82 10.60 6.41
C LEU A 19 -23.32 9.31 7.06
N ARG A 20 -22.92 9.05 8.32
CA ARG A 20 -23.47 7.95 9.15
C ARG A 20 -24.03 8.53 10.44
N LEU A 21 -25.34 8.38 10.64
CA LEU A 21 -26.08 9.03 11.74
C LEU A 21 -26.51 8.02 12.80
N ASN A 22 -25.79 7.96 13.93
CA ASN A 22 -26.08 6.99 14.99
C ASN A 22 -27.08 7.49 16.06
N THR A 23 -27.58 8.74 15.97
CA THR A 23 -28.41 9.35 17.02
C THR A 23 -29.77 9.84 16.53
N PRO A 24 -30.84 9.59 17.31
CA PRO A 24 -32.21 9.72 16.81
C PRO A 24 -32.84 11.12 16.80
N GLU A 25 -32.20 12.15 17.36
CA GLU A 25 -32.83 13.49 17.52
C GLU A 25 -31.84 14.65 17.36
N SER A 26 -30.92 14.53 16.41
CA SER A 26 -29.88 15.56 16.17
C SER A 26 -30.31 16.53 15.07
N ARG A 27 -30.13 17.84 15.30
CA ARG A 27 -30.02 18.82 14.21
C ARG A 27 -28.55 18.98 13.85
N LEU A 28 -28.23 18.85 12.57
CA LEU A 28 -26.86 18.86 12.06
C LEU A 28 -26.70 19.97 11.03
N ARG A 29 -25.55 20.64 11.04
CA ARG A 29 -25.17 21.68 10.09
C ARG A 29 -23.87 21.30 9.43
N LEU A 30 -23.85 21.31 8.10
CA LEU A 30 -22.65 21.13 7.30
C LEU A 30 -22.15 22.49 6.82
N TYR A 31 -20.89 22.80 7.09
CA TYR A 31 -20.22 24.03 6.72
C TYR A 31 -19.12 23.78 5.70
N LEU A 32 -18.87 24.73 4.81
CA LEU A 32 -17.70 24.82 3.93
C LEU A 32 -16.74 25.87 4.50
N MET A 33 -15.47 25.52 4.71
CA MET A 33 -14.43 26.43 5.18
C MET A 33 -13.99 27.35 4.03
N SER A 34 -13.97 28.66 4.26
CA SER A 34 -13.72 29.70 3.26
C SER A 34 -12.24 29.99 2.99
N ASP A 35 -11.33 29.09 3.36
CA ASP A 35 -9.90 29.31 3.16
C ASP A 35 -9.57 29.30 1.65
N ARG A 36 -9.06 30.43 1.14
CA ARG A 36 -8.69 30.62 -0.26
C ARG A 36 -7.60 29.65 -0.74
N ALA A 37 -6.82 29.06 0.17
CA ALA A 37 -5.88 27.99 -0.17
C ALA A 37 -6.58 26.63 -0.39
N LEU A 38 -7.76 26.43 0.23
CA LEU A 38 -8.58 25.22 0.18
C LEU A 38 -9.71 25.28 -0.87
N GLU A 39 -9.88 26.39 -1.61
CA GLU A 39 -10.80 26.45 -2.76
C GLU A 39 -10.50 25.36 -3.81
N ARG A 40 -9.25 24.85 -3.86
CA ARG A 40 -8.85 23.72 -4.71
C ARG A 40 -9.01 22.33 -4.05
N ALA A 41 -9.38 22.26 -2.77
CA ALA A 41 -9.42 21.05 -1.95
C ALA A 41 -10.81 20.37 -1.86
N GLY A 42 -11.81 20.88 -2.59
CA GLY A 42 -13.12 20.26 -2.71
C GLY A 42 -13.81 20.02 -1.36
N LEU A 43 -14.43 18.84 -1.19
CA LEU A 43 -15.16 18.47 0.04
C LEU A 43 -14.27 18.30 1.29
N ARG A 44 -12.94 18.27 1.15
CA ARG A 44 -12.00 18.22 2.31
C ARG A 44 -12.07 19.50 3.14
N ALA A 45 -12.64 20.57 2.60
CA ALA A 45 -12.91 21.81 3.30
C ALA A 45 -14.28 21.83 4.02
N THR A 46 -14.98 20.69 4.18
CA THR A 46 -16.28 20.67 4.87
C THR A 46 -16.22 20.16 6.30
N VAL A 47 -17.02 20.75 7.19
CA VAL A 47 -17.12 20.38 8.61
C VAL A 47 -18.58 20.24 9.00
N MET A 48 -18.97 19.12 9.59
CA MET A 48 -20.30 18.93 10.16
C MET A 48 -20.29 19.17 11.67
N ARG A 49 -21.26 19.94 12.17
CA ARG A 49 -21.46 20.21 13.61
C ARG A 49 -22.91 20.00 14.01
N ALA A 50 -23.13 19.81 15.31
CA ALA A 50 -24.48 19.92 15.86
C ALA A 50 -24.98 21.36 15.70
N ALA A 51 -26.28 21.56 15.47
CA ALA A 51 -26.85 22.90 15.27
C ALA A 51 -26.74 23.81 16.50
N GLU A 52 -26.51 23.23 17.68
CA GLU A 52 -26.30 23.93 18.94
C GLU A 52 -24.86 24.45 19.09
N GLU A 53 -23.92 23.93 18.31
CA GLU A 53 -22.54 24.40 18.30
C GLU A 53 -22.40 25.68 17.44
N PRO A 54 -21.53 26.62 17.83
CA PRO A 54 -21.24 27.79 17.02
C PRO A 54 -20.59 27.39 15.68
N PRO A 55 -20.87 28.13 14.59
CA PRO A 55 -20.24 27.87 13.29
C PRO A 55 -18.71 28.02 13.39
N PRO A 56 -17.94 27.23 12.62
CA PRO A 56 -16.51 27.48 12.47
C PRO A 56 -16.25 28.91 11.97
N PRO A 57 -15.18 29.58 12.44
CA PRO A 57 -14.80 30.88 11.90
C PRO A 57 -14.52 30.75 10.40
N GLU A 58 -14.90 31.77 9.63
CA GLU A 58 -14.67 31.82 8.17
C GLU A 58 -15.24 30.58 7.46
N SER A 59 -16.51 30.27 7.72
CA SER A 59 -17.21 29.17 7.06
C SER A 59 -18.58 29.58 6.52
N GLU A 60 -18.99 28.96 5.42
CA GLU A 60 -20.29 29.12 4.80
C GLU A 60 -21.17 27.89 5.12
N LEU A 61 -22.42 28.10 5.52
CA LEU A 61 -23.36 26.99 5.75
C LEU A 61 -23.80 26.40 4.42
N LEU A 62 -23.58 25.10 4.20
CA LEU A 62 -24.08 24.37 3.03
C LEU A 62 -25.49 23.84 3.24
N VAL A 63 -25.72 23.10 4.33
CA VAL A 63 -27.03 22.51 4.64
C VAL A 63 -27.26 22.33 6.14
N GLU A 64 -28.48 22.62 6.61
CA GLU A 64 -28.98 22.19 7.92
C GLU A 64 -29.95 21.01 7.76
N LEU A 65 -29.68 19.89 8.42
CA LEU A 65 -30.48 18.66 8.43
C LEU A 65 -31.13 18.45 9.79
N ALA A 66 -32.44 18.20 9.83
CA ALA A 66 -33.16 17.79 11.02
C ALA A 66 -33.59 16.32 10.93
N VAL A 67 -33.18 15.49 11.90
CA VAL A 67 -33.69 14.12 12.03
C VAL A 67 -34.99 14.14 12.83
N VAL A 68 -36.10 13.67 12.24
CA VAL A 68 -37.42 13.58 12.87
C VAL A 68 -37.87 12.13 12.90
N ARG A 69 -38.24 11.62 14.08
CA ARG A 69 -38.95 10.35 14.20
C ARG A 69 -40.45 10.59 14.04
N GLN A 70 -41.06 9.99 13.04
CA GLN A 70 -42.50 10.04 12.86
C GLN A 70 -43.10 8.64 13.07
N ALA A 71 -44.21 8.57 13.80
CA ALA A 71 -44.98 7.34 13.89
C ALA A 71 -45.52 7.01 12.50
N ALA A 72 -45.16 5.84 11.96
CA ALA A 72 -45.70 5.38 10.70
C ALA A 72 -47.23 5.22 10.83
N PRO A 73 -48.01 5.57 9.78
CA PRO A 73 -49.46 5.49 9.82
C PRO A 73 -49.89 4.06 10.13
N HIS A 74 -50.60 3.89 11.24
CA HIS A 74 -50.96 2.59 11.80
C HIS A 74 -52.48 2.37 11.72
N ASN A 75 -52.89 1.25 11.11
CA ASN A 75 -54.28 0.81 11.15
C ASN A 75 -54.58 0.19 12.52
N PRO A 76 -55.68 0.57 13.20
CA PRO A 76 -56.02 0.02 14.50
C PRO A 76 -56.33 -1.48 14.37
N GLY A 77 -55.37 -2.32 14.75
CA GLY A 77 -55.50 -3.79 14.73
C GLY A 77 -54.24 -4.57 14.35
N GLU A 78 -53.21 -3.91 13.80
CA GLU A 78 -51.92 -4.56 13.50
C GLU A 78 -50.88 -4.30 14.61
N ALA A 79 -49.72 -4.94 14.54
CA ALA A 79 -48.60 -4.56 15.40
C ALA A 79 -48.07 -3.18 14.96
N PRO A 80 -47.74 -2.26 15.88
CA PRO A 80 -47.21 -0.95 15.51
C PRO A 80 -45.90 -1.13 14.72
N PRO A 81 -45.81 -0.59 13.48
CA PRO A 81 -44.58 -0.63 12.71
C PRO A 81 -43.44 0.13 13.43
N PRO A 82 -42.17 -0.24 13.19
CA PRO A 82 -41.04 0.49 13.75
C PRO A 82 -41.09 1.97 13.32
N PRO A 83 -40.69 2.92 14.20
CA PRO A 83 -40.72 4.34 13.91
C PRO A 83 -39.80 4.68 12.71
N GLU A 84 -40.28 5.53 11.81
CA GLU A 84 -39.53 5.98 10.64
C GLU A 84 -38.59 7.13 11.03
N LEU A 85 -37.32 7.05 10.63
CA LEU A 85 -36.37 8.16 10.68
C LEU A 85 -36.52 8.99 9.41
N ARG A 86 -36.84 10.28 9.56
CA ARG A 86 -36.98 11.24 8.45
C ARG A 86 -35.92 12.33 8.54
N LEU A 87 -35.31 12.70 7.42
CA LEU A 87 -34.34 13.80 7.34
C LEU A 87 -34.95 14.97 6.60
N LEU A 88 -35.06 16.12 7.26
CA LEU A 88 -35.61 17.35 6.68
C LEU A 88 -34.50 18.40 6.50
N PRO A 89 -34.11 18.75 5.25
CA PRO A 89 -33.27 19.91 5.00
C PRO A 89 -34.07 21.17 5.34
N ARG A 90 -33.45 22.04 6.13
CA ARG A 90 -34.12 23.23 6.68
C ARG A 90 -33.60 24.53 6.09
N VAL A 91 -32.31 24.56 5.76
CA VAL A 91 -31.62 25.71 5.16
C VAL A 91 -30.60 25.16 4.16
N LEU A 92 -30.59 25.70 2.96
CA LEU A 92 -29.56 25.50 1.95
C LEU A 92 -28.79 26.83 1.81
N GLY A 93 -27.46 26.76 1.74
CA GLY A 93 -26.59 27.92 1.48
C GLY A 93 -26.76 28.46 0.05
N ALA A 94 -25.79 29.24 -0.42
CA ALA A 94 -25.80 29.74 -1.82
C ALA A 94 -25.57 28.64 -2.86
N HIS A 95 -25.19 27.44 -2.43
CA HIS A 95 -24.77 26.32 -3.29
C HIS A 95 -25.92 25.34 -3.57
N SER A 96 -25.94 24.77 -4.78
CA SER A 96 -26.86 23.68 -5.09
C SER A 96 -26.31 22.35 -4.56
N VAL A 97 -27.15 21.61 -3.85
CA VAL A 97 -26.78 20.34 -3.20
C VAL A 97 -27.61 19.20 -3.80
N LEU A 98 -26.96 18.22 -4.41
CA LEU A 98 -27.62 16.96 -4.79
C LEU A 98 -27.54 15.97 -3.64
N VAL A 99 -28.64 15.30 -3.31
CA VAL A 99 -28.66 14.23 -2.31
C VAL A 99 -29.12 12.92 -2.92
N GLU A 100 -28.25 11.91 -2.90
CA GLU A 100 -28.60 10.52 -3.23
C GLU A 100 -28.69 9.71 -1.92
N ASN A 101 -29.51 8.65 -1.93
CA ASN A 101 -29.65 7.70 -0.84
C ASN A 101 -29.31 6.29 -1.34
N GLU A 102 -28.54 5.55 -0.56
CA GLU A 102 -28.17 4.16 -0.84
C GLU A 102 -29.11 3.21 -0.11
N GLY A 103 -29.91 2.46 -0.87
CA GLY A 103 -30.80 1.43 -0.35
C GLY A 103 -30.30 0.03 -0.71
N GLU A 104 -30.25 -0.86 0.28
CA GLU A 104 -30.07 -2.29 0.05
C GLU A 104 -31.46 -2.95 0.03
N ARG A 105 -31.86 -3.48 -1.14
CA ARG A 105 -33.06 -4.31 -1.28
C ARG A 105 -32.65 -5.59 -2.00
N ASP A 106 -32.79 -6.72 -1.33
CA ASP A 106 -32.40 -8.05 -1.85
C ASP A 106 -30.92 -8.19 -2.24
N GLY A 107 -30.00 -7.64 -1.42
CA GLY A 107 -28.55 -7.85 -1.58
C GLY A 107 -27.94 -7.20 -2.82
N ARG A 108 -28.64 -6.24 -3.44
CA ARG A 108 -28.11 -5.36 -4.49
C ARG A 108 -28.19 -3.92 -4.01
N GLU A 109 -27.07 -3.21 -4.10
CA GLU A 109 -27.01 -1.75 -3.91
C GLU A 109 -27.84 -1.09 -5.02
N GLN A 110 -28.91 -0.40 -4.65
CA GLN A 110 -29.70 0.38 -5.60
C GLN A 110 -29.66 1.86 -5.18
N LEU A 111 -28.98 2.68 -5.98
CA LEU A 111 -29.02 4.14 -5.87
C LEU A 111 -30.39 4.63 -6.35
N SER A 112 -31.11 5.36 -5.50
CA SER A 112 -32.35 6.04 -5.92
C SER A 112 -32.06 7.33 -6.70
N THR A 113 -33.01 7.78 -7.53
CA THR A 113 -32.86 8.90 -8.48
C THR A 113 -32.33 10.18 -7.83
N ALA A 114 -31.19 10.66 -8.35
CA ALA A 114 -30.61 11.98 -8.12
C ALA A 114 -31.67 13.10 -8.24
N ALA A 115 -31.90 13.84 -7.18
CA ALA A 115 -32.75 15.03 -7.21
C ALA A 115 -31.90 16.29 -6.96
N SER A 116 -32.00 17.25 -7.88
CA SER A 116 -31.41 18.58 -7.78
C SER A 116 -32.46 19.52 -7.20
N PHE A 117 -32.13 20.25 -6.14
CA PHE A 117 -33.13 20.98 -5.35
C PHE A 117 -32.91 22.49 -5.39
N ALA A 118 -34.02 23.23 -5.51
CA ALA A 118 -34.08 24.65 -5.21
C ALA A 118 -34.38 24.86 -3.71
N ASN A 119 -33.97 26.02 -3.18
CA ASN A 119 -34.16 26.44 -1.79
C ASN A 119 -35.54 26.05 -1.21
N GLY A 120 -35.54 25.29 -0.11
CA GLY A 120 -36.73 25.03 0.72
C GLY A 120 -37.57 23.80 0.38
N ALA A 121 -37.14 22.92 -0.53
CA ALA A 121 -37.83 21.65 -0.79
C ALA A 121 -37.51 20.59 0.29
N PRO A 122 -38.51 19.91 0.89
CA PRO A 122 -38.26 18.83 1.84
C PRO A 122 -37.68 17.59 1.15
N LEU A 123 -36.61 17.03 1.73
CA LEU A 123 -36.05 15.73 1.38
C LEU A 123 -36.91 14.63 2.04
N TYR A 124 -37.14 13.54 1.31
CA TYR A 124 -37.81 12.36 1.82
C TYR A 124 -36.86 11.18 1.70
N VAL A 125 -36.45 10.61 2.84
CA VAL A 125 -35.63 9.40 2.90
C VAL A 125 -36.39 8.41 3.78
N GLU A 126 -36.91 7.34 3.19
CA GLU A 126 -37.66 6.29 3.89
C GLU A 126 -36.74 5.08 4.10
N ARG A 127 -36.57 4.65 5.35
CA ARG A 127 -35.86 3.39 5.66
C ARG A 127 -36.52 2.66 6.83
N PRO A 128 -37.01 1.42 6.64
CA PRO A 128 -37.51 0.61 7.74
C PRO A 128 -36.33 -0.08 8.47
N GLY A 129 -36.12 0.25 9.74
CA GLY A 129 -35.43 -0.64 10.68
C GLY A 129 -33.91 -0.51 10.85
N THR A 130 -33.22 0.40 10.17
CA THR A 130 -31.77 0.63 10.40
C THR A 130 -31.49 2.05 10.88
N SER A 131 -30.72 2.17 11.96
CA SER A 131 -30.20 3.42 12.53
C SER A 131 -29.05 4.02 11.73
N GLU A 132 -28.97 3.75 10.43
CA GLU A 132 -27.93 4.23 9.54
C GLU A 132 -28.58 4.84 8.31
N VAL A 133 -28.21 6.07 7.99
CA VAL A 133 -28.66 6.78 6.79
C VAL A 133 -27.41 7.27 6.08
N VAL A 134 -27.16 6.72 4.89
CA VAL A 134 -26.06 7.10 4.00
C VAL A 134 -26.59 8.17 3.05
N LEU A 135 -25.98 9.35 3.09
CA LEU A 135 -26.31 10.47 2.21
C LEU A 135 -25.11 10.73 1.32
N TYR A 136 -25.35 11.01 0.05
CA TYR A 136 -24.36 11.63 -0.83
C TYR A 136 -24.66 13.12 -0.97
N ILE A 137 -23.64 13.96 -1.05
CA ILE A 137 -23.80 15.41 -1.17
C ILE A 137 -22.88 15.86 -2.31
N GLU A 138 -23.44 16.31 -3.43
CA GLU A 138 -22.71 16.99 -4.52
C GLU A 138 -22.91 18.49 -4.38
N VAL A 139 -21.81 19.25 -4.30
CA VAL A 139 -21.81 20.72 -4.31
C VAL A 139 -21.41 21.18 -5.70
N GLN A 140 -22.33 21.83 -6.43
CA GLN A 140 -21.99 22.41 -7.74
C GLN A 140 -21.52 23.85 -7.55
N ASP A 141 -20.25 24.10 -7.84
CA ASP A 141 -19.69 25.43 -7.97
C ASP A 141 -20.05 25.98 -9.36
N GLU A 142 -20.73 27.14 -9.43
CA GLU A 142 -21.27 27.69 -10.69
C GLU A 142 -20.17 28.11 -11.69
N GLY A 143 -18.89 27.92 -11.37
CA GLY A 143 -17.75 28.30 -12.21
C GLY A 143 -17.35 27.33 -13.33
N HIS A 144 -17.75 26.05 -13.31
CA HIS A 144 -17.25 25.06 -14.29
C HIS A 144 -18.36 24.13 -14.83
N THR A 145 -19.05 24.57 -15.89
CA THR A 145 -19.89 23.68 -16.71
C THR A 145 -19.02 22.75 -17.55
N GLY A 146 -18.68 21.58 -17.00
CA GLY A 146 -18.01 20.47 -17.69
C GLY A 146 -18.87 19.20 -17.65
N ALA A 147 -19.50 18.88 -18.77
CA ALA A 147 -20.10 17.61 -19.19
C ALA A 147 -20.38 16.50 -18.15
N ARG A 148 -21.68 16.26 -17.89
CA ARG A 148 -22.20 15.02 -17.30
C ARG A 148 -21.82 13.80 -18.15
N VAL A 149 -21.04 12.88 -17.59
CA VAL A 149 -20.94 11.49 -18.05
C VAL A 149 -21.35 10.60 -16.89
N ALA A 150 -22.55 10.03 -17.00
CA ALA A 150 -23.02 8.97 -16.11
C ALA A 150 -22.29 7.66 -16.46
N VAL A 151 -21.55 7.10 -15.51
CA VAL A 151 -21.04 5.72 -15.61
C VAL A 151 -21.89 4.87 -14.67
N ALA A 152 -22.79 4.09 -15.28
CA ALA A 152 -23.50 3.01 -14.61
C ALA A 152 -22.52 1.86 -14.31
N GLY A 153 -22.57 1.35 -13.07
CA GLY A 153 -21.87 0.14 -12.66
C GLY A 153 -22.30 -1.07 -13.49
N LEU A 154 -21.34 -1.95 -13.75
CA LEU A 154 -21.58 -3.30 -14.24
C LEU A 154 -20.85 -4.24 -13.30
N ASP A 155 -21.61 -4.82 -12.38
CA ASP A 155 -21.36 -6.19 -11.96
C ASP A 155 -21.26 -7.07 -13.21
N ALA A 156 -20.20 -7.86 -13.24
CA ALA A 156 -20.12 -9.00 -14.13
C ALA A 156 -21.24 -10.00 -13.80
N PRO A 157 -21.92 -10.57 -14.80
CA PRO A 157 -22.26 -11.97 -14.78
C PRO A 157 -21.05 -12.74 -15.33
N ASP A 158 -20.33 -13.41 -14.43
CA ASP A 158 -19.65 -14.67 -14.80
C ASP A 158 -20.76 -15.68 -15.11
N ASP A 159 -20.87 -16.11 -16.36
CA ASP A 159 -20.93 -17.54 -16.71
C ASP A 159 -21.01 -17.73 -18.23
N ALA A 160 -20.26 -18.73 -18.71
CA ALA A 160 -20.26 -19.31 -20.05
C ALA A 160 -19.47 -18.58 -21.17
N ALA A 161 -18.13 -18.62 -21.13
CA ALA A 161 -17.34 -18.55 -22.37
C ALA A 161 -15.96 -19.24 -22.34
N LEU A 162 -15.61 -20.03 -21.32
CA LEU A 162 -14.35 -20.76 -21.26
C LEU A 162 -14.55 -22.22 -20.81
N SER A 163 -15.31 -22.96 -21.62
CA SER A 163 -15.21 -24.42 -21.66
C SER A 163 -15.45 -24.92 -23.08
N ASP A 164 -14.59 -24.52 -24.02
CA ASP A 164 -14.33 -25.37 -25.19
C ASP A 164 -13.03 -24.99 -25.91
N VAL A 165 -11.90 -25.21 -25.22
CA VAL A 165 -10.64 -25.53 -25.89
C VAL A 165 -10.49 -27.05 -25.87
N SER A 166 -11.38 -27.77 -26.55
CA SER A 166 -11.17 -29.17 -26.92
C SER A 166 -12.13 -29.66 -28.00
N SER A 167 -12.31 -28.93 -29.11
CA SER A 167 -12.93 -29.51 -30.33
C SER A 167 -12.67 -28.69 -31.59
N VAL A 168 -11.43 -28.26 -31.81
CA VAL A 168 -10.98 -27.56 -33.05
C VAL A 168 -10.98 -28.47 -34.31
N ILE A 169 -11.68 -29.61 -34.31
CA ILE A 169 -11.66 -30.57 -35.45
C ILE A 169 -13.02 -30.75 -36.15
N TRP A 170 -14.16 -30.26 -35.62
CA TRP A 170 -15.46 -30.38 -36.31
C TRP A 170 -16.30 -29.10 -36.25
N ALA A 171 -15.80 -28.01 -36.84
CA ALA A 171 -16.61 -26.82 -37.18
C ALA A 171 -16.22 -26.18 -38.52
N VAL A 172 -15.75 -27.00 -39.49
CA VAL A 172 -15.83 -26.64 -40.91
C VAL A 172 -17.10 -27.25 -41.50
N PRO A 173 -18.26 -26.66 -41.20
CA PRO A 173 -19.26 -26.56 -42.25
C PRO A 173 -19.92 -25.18 -42.34
N THR A 174 -19.22 -24.05 -42.13
CA THR A 174 -19.88 -22.74 -42.32
C THR A 174 -19.07 -21.57 -42.89
N ALA A 175 -17.74 -21.62 -43.02
CA ALA A 175 -17.05 -20.59 -43.83
C ALA A 175 -17.28 -20.80 -45.35
N ALA A 176 -17.28 -22.07 -45.81
CA ALA A 176 -17.66 -22.41 -47.18
C ALA A 176 -19.16 -22.16 -47.46
N ASN A 177 -20.05 -22.39 -46.47
CA ASN A 177 -21.49 -22.15 -46.63
C ASN A 177 -21.84 -20.64 -46.55
N ALA A 178 -21.17 -19.85 -45.70
CA ALA A 178 -21.38 -18.39 -45.64
C ALA A 178 -20.77 -17.64 -46.84
N LEU A 179 -19.67 -18.14 -47.42
CA LEU A 179 -19.14 -17.62 -48.69
C LEU A 179 -19.95 -18.10 -49.92
N SER A 180 -20.71 -19.20 -49.82
CA SER A 180 -21.56 -19.69 -50.91
C SER A 180 -22.89 -18.93 -51.07
N ALA A 181 -23.37 -18.26 -50.02
CA ALA A 181 -24.69 -17.61 -50.03
C ALA A 181 -24.75 -16.28 -50.82
N PRO A 182 -23.66 -15.46 -50.92
CA PRO A 182 -23.55 -14.41 -51.94
C PRO A 182 -22.55 -14.75 -53.08
N GLY A 183 -21.80 -15.86 -52.97
CA GLY A 183 -20.71 -16.22 -53.89
C GLY A 183 -21.11 -16.28 -55.36
N ALA A 184 -22.33 -16.74 -55.67
CA ALA A 184 -22.81 -16.79 -57.06
C ALA A 184 -22.94 -15.40 -57.70
N LYS A 185 -23.38 -14.37 -56.94
CA LYS A 185 -23.51 -12.98 -57.46
C LYS A 185 -22.15 -12.31 -57.62
N VAL A 186 -21.24 -12.52 -56.67
CA VAL A 186 -19.87 -11.97 -56.72
C VAL A 186 -19.06 -12.64 -57.84
N VAL A 187 -19.15 -13.97 -57.99
CA VAL A 187 -18.50 -14.71 -59.08
C VAL A 187 -19.10 -14.33 -60.43
N ALA A 188 -20.42 -14.10 -60.53
CA ALA A 188 -21.03 -13.63 -61.79
C ALA A 188 -20.58 -12.21 -62.16
N ALA A 189 -20.49 -11.29 -61.18
CA ALA A 189 -19.96 -9.94 -61.38
C ALA A 189 -18.48 -9.99 -61.81
N PHE A 190 -17.65 -10.78 -61.13
CA PHE A 190 -16.24 -10.97 -61.49
C PHE A 190 -16.06 -11.64 -62.85
N LYS A 191 -16.89 -12.63 -63.20
CA LYS A 191 -16.85 -13.29 -64.51
C LYS A 191 -17.26 -12.34 -65.63
N SER A 192 -18.21 -11.43 -65.38
CA SER A 192 -18.59 -10.36 -66.33
C SER A 192 -17.46 -9.35 -66.53
N TYR A 193 -16.74 -9.00 -65.47
CA TYR A 193 -15.61 -8.06 -65.50
C TYR A 193 -14.37 -8.69 -66.14
N ALA A 194 -14.06 -9.95 -65.83
CA ALA A 194 -12.96 -10.71 -66.42
C ALA A 194 -13.17 -10.99 -67.91
N LYS A 195 -14.42 -11.17 -68.36
CA LYS A 195 -14.75 -11.28 -69.79
C LYS A 195 -14.50 -9.96 -70.53
N ARG A 196 -14.71 -8.80 -69.87
CA ARG A 196 -14.32 -7.49 -70.43
C ARG A 196 -12.79 -7.31 -70.49
N LEU A 197 -12.06 -7.88 -69.54
CA LEU A 197 -10.59 -7.81 -69.46
C LEU A 197 -9.87 -8.97 -70.19
N LYS A 198 -10.59 -9.85 -70.90
CA LYS A 198 -10.07 -11.04 -71.60
C LYS A 198 -9.23 -11.99 -70.73
N ILE A 199 -9.48 -12.05 -69.42
CA ILE A 199 -8.78 -12.96 -68.52
C ILE A 199 -9.39 -14.38 -68.67
N PRO A 200 -8.57 -15.43 -68.92
CA PRO A 200 -9.07 -16.80 -69.01
C PRO A 200 -9.77 -17.21 -67.70
N PRO A 201 -10.95 -17.86 -67.76
CA PRO A 201 -11.70 -18.24 -66.56
C PRO A 201 -10.95 -19.17 -65.61
N ALA A 202 -9.96 -19.93 -66.11
CA ALA A 202 -9.08 -20.77 -65.30
C ALA A 202 -8.16 -19.97 -64.36
N LEU A 203 -7.82 -18.71 -64.70
CA LEU A 203 -6.97 -17.83 -63.89
C LEU A 203 -7.76 -17.01 -62.86
N LEU A 204 -9.10 -17.01 -62.94
CA LEU A 204 -9.94 -16.15 -62.10
C LEU A 204 -9.94 -16.58 -60.63
N MET A 205 -10.11 -17.88 -60.37
CA MET A 205 -10.15 -18.43 -59.01
C MET A 205 -8.82 -18.29 -58.26
N PRO A 206 -7.64 -18.58 -58.85
CA PRO A 206 -6.37 -18.33 -58.16
C PRO A 206 -6.14 -16.84 -57.90
N LEU A 207 -6.55 -15.93 -58.79
CA LEU A 207 -6.46 -14.48 -58.56
C LEU A 207 -7.34 -14.01 -57.39
N ILE A 208 -8.56 -14.54 -57.27
CA ILE A 208 -9.44 -14.25 -56.14
C ILE A 208 -8.83 -14.78 -54.84
N MET A 209 -8.32 -16.01 -54.82
CA MET A 209 -7.66 -16.56 -53.63
C MET A 209 -6.45 -15.75 -53.19
N VAL A 210 -5.55 -15.40 -54.13
CA VAL A 210 -4.38 -14.57 -53.83
C VAL A 210 -4.78 -13.17 -53.36
N GLY A 211 -5.78 -12.56 -54.01
CA GLY A 211 -6.32 -11.26 -53.58
C GLY A 211 -6.90 -11.29 -52.16
N THR A 212 -7.67 -12.34 -51.83
CA THR A 212 -8.21 -12.51 -50.46
C THR A 212 -7.11 -12.78 -49.43
N LEU A 213 -6.08 -13.53 -49.79
CA LEU A 213 -4.94 -13.79 -48.91
C LEU A 213 -4.16 -12.50 -48.62
N LEU A 214 -3.85 -11.71 -49.65
CA LEU A 214 -3.13 -10.45 -49.51
C LEU A 214 -3.94 -9.42 -48.71
N LEU A 215 -5.25 -9.32 -48.94
CA LEU A 215 -6.13 -8.45 -48.15
C LEU A 215 -6.24 -8.92 -46.69
N GLY A 216 -6.33 -10.22 -46.45
CA GLY A 216 -6.35 -10.80 -45.10
C GLY A 216 -5.05 -10.56 -44.34
N MET A 217 -3.90 -10.73 -45.00
CA MET A 217 -2.59 -10.40 -44.44
C MET A 217 -2.46 -8.91 -44.16
N GLY A 218 -2.84 -8.04 -45.09
CA GLY A 218 -2.81 -6.58 -44.91
C GLY A 218 -3.72 -6.11 -43.78
N TYR A 219 -4.92 -6.70 -43.64
CA TYR A 219 -5.82 -6.41 -42.53
C TYR A 219 -5.25 -6.90 -41.19
N ALA A 220 -4.64 -8.09 -41.14
CA ALA A 220 -4.01 -8.61 -39.94
C ALA A 220 -2.81 -7.75 -39.50
N THR A 221 -1.96 -7.31 -40.43
CA THR A 221 -0.83 -6.41 -40.11
C THR A 221 -1.31 -5.05 -39.66
N TRP A 222 -2.33 -4.48 -40.31
CA TRP A 222 -2.93 -3.20 -39.89
C TRP A 222 -3.57 -3.29 -38.50
N LYS A 223 -4.33 -4.35 -38.22
CA LYS A 223 -4.95 -4.57 -36.91
C LYS A 223 -3.92 -4.81 -35.80
N ASN A 224 -2.83 -5.52 -36.10
CA ASN A 224 -1.73 -5.69 -35.15
C ASN A 224 -0.98 -4.38 -34.90
N HIS A 225 -0.81 -3.55 -35.93
CA HIS A 225 -0.21 -2.23 -35.79
C HIS A 225 -1.08 -1.29 -34.95
N GLN A 226 -2.39 -1.24 -35.20
CA GLN A 226 -3.32 -0.46 -34.34
C GLN A 226 -3.31 -0.95 -32.89
N ARG A 227 -3.26 -2.26 -32.65
CA ARG A 227 -3.14 -2.80 -31.29
C ARG A 227 -1.82 -2.43 -30.62
N ALA A 228 -0.73 -2.33 -31.38
CA ALA A 228 0.56 -1.88 -30.87
C ALA A 228 0.51 -0.38 -30.51
N GLU A 229 -0.04 0.47 -31.38
CA GLU A 229 -0.22 1.90 -31.10
C GLU A 229 -1.14 2.13 -29.88
N GLU A 230 -2.26 1.41 -29.77
CA GLU A 230 -3.15 1.48 -28.60
C GLU A 230 -2.46 0.98 -27.32
N ALA A 231 -1.60 -0.04 -27.42
CA ALA A 231 -0.83 -0.54 -26.28
C ALA A 231 0.23 0.47 -25.83
N GLU A 232 0.94 1.10 -26.77
CA GLU A 232 1.92 2.15 -26.49
C GLU A 232 1.24 3.38 -25.85
N ALA A 233 0.10 3.83 -26.37
CA ALA A 233 -0.66 4.93 -25.78
C ALA A 233 -1.14 4.63 -24.35
N ARG A 234 -1.56 3.38 -24.08
CA ARG A 234 -1.92 2.94 -22.72
C ARG A 234 -0.72 2.83 -21.80
N LEU A 235 0.45 2.48 -22.32
CA LEU A 235 1.69 2.46 -21.54
C LEU A 235 2.09 3.88 -21.14
N THR A 236 2.07 4.83 -22.07
CA THR A 236 2.37 6.24 -21.76
C THR A 236 1.39 6.84 -20.76
N GLU A 237 0.09 6.56 -20.91
CA GLU A 237 -0.92 7.03 -19.94
C GLU A 237 -0.69 6.42 -18.54
N ARG A 238 -0.30 5.15 -18.47
CA ARG A 238 0.04 4.48 -17.19
C ARG A 238 1.33 5.01 -16.58
N GLU A 239 2.33 5.32 -17.39
CA GLU A 239 3.60 5.92 -16.93
C GLU A 239 3.37 7.33 -16.37
N GLU A 240 2.56 8.15 -17.04
CA GLU A 240 2.15 9.47 -16.55
C GLU A 240 1.35 9.36 -15.25
N ALA A 241 0.36 8.46 -15.20
CA ALA A 241 -0.42 8.22 -13.99
C ALA A 241 0.46 7.72 -12.82
N LEU A 242 1.42 6.84 -13.08
CA LEU A 242 2.39 6.37 -12.08
C LEU A 242 3.26 7.53 -11.59
N ALA A 243 3.77 8.38 -12.48
CA ALA A 243 4.58 9.52 -12.11
C ALA A 243 3.82 10.51 -11.21
N VAL A 244 2.55 10.79 -11.54
CA VAL A 244 1.67 11.63 -10.70
C VAL A 244 1.42 10.96 -9.34
N ALA A 245 1.12 9.66 -9.32
CA ALA A 245 0.90 8.91 -8.08
C ALA A 245 2.15 8.90 -7.18
N VAL A 246 3.35 8.79 -7.77
CA VAL A 246 4.63 8.87 -7.03
C VAL A 246 4.81 10.26 -6.42
N LEU A 247 4.57 11.33 -7.18
CA LEU A 247 4.64 12.71 -6.67
C LEU A 247 3.65 12.95 -5.52
N GLN A 248 2.41 12.48 -5.66
CA GLN A 248 1.39 12.60 -4.61
C GLN A 248 1.76 11.81 -3.36
N ARG A 249 2.28 10.59 -3.52
CA ARG A 249 2.79 9.77 -2.42
C ARG A 249 3.92 10.50 -1.69
N ASP A 250 4.89 11.03 -2.41
CA ASP A 250 6.05 11.68 -1.81
C ASP A 250 5.63 12.97 -1.07
N ALA A 251 4.69 13.75 -1.63
CA ALA A 251 4.09 14.90 -0.95
C ALA A 251 3.28 14.51 0.31
N ALA A 252 2.57 13.37 0.27
CA ALA A 252 1.85 12.86 1.44
C ALA A 252 2.82 12.42 2.56
N LEU A 253 3.93 11.76 2.20
CA LEU A 253 4.99 11.38 3.15
C LEU A 253 5.66 12.62 3.77
N GLU A 254 5.91 13.65 2.98
CA GLU A 254 6.43 14.93 3.47
C GLU A 254 5.45 15.61 4.45
N GLY A 255 4.16 15.63 4.10
CA GLY A 255 3.10 16.15 4.96
C GLY A 255 2.96 15.40 6.29
N GLU A 256 3.12 14.07 6.28
CA GLU A 256 3.14 13.26 7.51
C GLU A 256 4.36 13.59 8.37
N GLY A 257 5.55 13.73 7.76
CA GLY A 257 6.75 14.18 8.46
C GLY A 257 6.55 15.54 9.14
N ALA A 258 5.98 16.51 8.43
CA ALA A 258 5.64 17.82 9.00
C ALA A 258 4.62 17.73 10.15
N CYS A 259 3.62 16.86 10.03
CA CYS A 259 2.64 16.61 11.09
C CYS A 259 3.30 16.02 12.34
N LEU A 260 4.19 15.03 12.19
CA LEU A 260 4.91 14.42 13.30
C LEU A 260 5.85 15.42 13.99
N ASN A 261 6.54 16.26 13.23
CA ASN A 261 7.37 17.32 13.81
C ASN A 261 6.52 18.29 14.62
N LYS A 262 5.36 18.73 14.08
CA LYS A 262 4.49 19.65 14.83
C LYS A 262 3.87 19.01 16.07
N ARG A 263 3.54 17.72 16.01
CA ARG A 263 3.09 16.95 17.19
C ARG A 263 4.18 16.88 18.24
N GLU A 264 5.43 16.70 17.85
CA GLU A 264 6.56 16.68 18.79
C GLU A 264 6.69 18.03 19.51
N GLU A 265 6.73 19.14 18.77
CA GLU A 265 6.76 20.50 19.31
C GLU A 265 5.62 20.73 20.32
N LEU A 266 4.38 20.37 19.95
CA LEU A 266 3.22 20.53 20.82
C LEU A 266 3.33 19.67 22.09
N THR A 267 3.83 18.43 21.99
CA THR A 267 4.03 17.58 23.17
C THR A 267 5.14 18.10 24.09
N GLU A 268 6.16 18.75 23.52
CA GLU A 268 7.20 19.44 24.27
C GLU A 268 6.66 20.69 24.98
N GLU A 269 5.88 21.52 24.29
CA GLU A 269 5.19 22.68 24.88
C GLU A 269 4.24 22.29 26.02
N LEU A 270 3.54 21.16 25.88
CA LEU A 270 2.63 20.62 26.91
C LEU A 270 3.37 19.95 28.07
N GLY A 271 4.68 19.69 27.94
CA GLY A 271 5.48 19.00 28.95
C GLY A 271 5.17 17.51 29.10
N ASP A 272 4.46 16.88 28.15
CA ASP A 272 4.16 15.45 28.18
C ASP A 272 5.32 14.64 27.58
N GLN A 273 6.26 14.27 28.45
CA GLN A 273 7.46 13.50 28.09
C GLN A 273 7.14 12.14 27.45
N ARG A 274 6.02 11.51 27.84
CA ARG A 274 5.64 10.20 27.30
C ARG A 274 5.05 10.35 25.90
N ALA A 275 4.17 11.33 25.71
CA ALA A 275 3.62 11.64 24.39
C ALA A 275 4.73 12.06 23.42
N ARG A 276 5.69 12.87 23.86
CA ARG A 276 6.87 13.24 23.07
C ARG A 276 7.67 12.02 22.63
N LEU A 277 7.99 11.11 23.55
CA LEU A 277 8.72 9.88 23.21
C LEU A 277 7.97 9.01 22.19
N LEU A 278 6.65 8.91 22.29
CA LEU A 278 5.84 8.19 21.30
C LEU A 278 5.95 8.82 19.90
N VAL A 279 5.90 10.16 19.82
CA VAL A 279 6.07 10.87 18.54
C VAL A 279 7.48 10.67 17.97
N ILE A 280 8.52 10.76 18.81
CA ILE A 280 9.91 10.48 18.40
C ILE A 280 10.03 9.05 17.85
N LEU A 281 9.44 8.06 18.52
CA LEU A 281 9.44 6.67 18.06
C LEU A 281 8.69 6.49 16.74
N GLU A 282 7.55 7.17 16.55
CA GLU A 282 6.83 7.19 15.26
C GLU A 282 7.71 7.75 14.14
N GLN A 283 8.45 8.84 14.39
CA GLN A 283 9.39 9.41 13.42
C GLN A 283 10.58 8.48 13.13
N VAL A 284 11.16 7.84 14.16
CA VAL A 284 12.30 6.91 14.02
C VAL A 284 11.93 5.70 13.17
N LEU A 285 10.75 5.13 13.42
CA LEU A 285 10.26 3.99 12.66
C LEU A 285 9.73 4.37 11.28
N ASN A 286 9.34 5.64 11.09
CA ASN A 286 8.81 6.21 9.85
C ASN A 286 7.77 5.31 9.18
N ARG A 287 6.67 5.09 9.92
CA ARG A 287 5.65 4.10 9.60
C ARG A 287 5.17 4.18 8.15
N ALA A 288 4.82 5.37 7.67
CA ALA A 288 4.26 5.53 6.34
C ALA A 288 5.27 5.30 5.22
N GLN A 289 6.52 5.76 5.38
CA GLN A 289 7.55 5.48 4.39
C GLN A 289 7.82 3.97 4.29
N VAL A 290 7.87 3.26 5.43
CA VAL A 290 8.07 1.81 5.45
C VAL A 290 6.87 1.07 4.84
N LYS A 291 5.63 1.50 5.12
CA LYS A 291 4.43 0.96 4.46
C LYS A 291 4.45 1.18 2.95
N ALA A 292 4.83 2.37 2.50
CA ALA A 292 4.94 2.70 1.07
C ALA A 292 6.01 1.85 0.37
N LEU A 293 7.16 1.63 1.02
CA LEU A 293 8.22 0.75 0.54
C LEU A 293 7.73 -0.71 0.44
N ALA A 294 7.05 -1.19 1.48
CA ALA A 294 6.48 -2.54 1.50
C ALA A 294 5.43 -2.72 0.39
N ALA A 295 4.56 -1.73 0.17
CA ALA A 295 3.58 -1.73 -0.92
C ALA A 295 4.26 -1.76 -2.30
N GLY A 296 5.33 -0.98 -2.49
CA GLY A 296 6.08 -0.94 -3.75
C GLY A 296 6.77 -2.25 -4.11
N LEU A 297 7.26 -3.01 -3.12
CA LEU A 297 8.01 -4.25 -3.34
C LEU A 297 7.18 -5.53 -3.22
N ALA A 298 6.26 -5.61 -2.25
CA ALA A 298 5.42 -6.79 -2.02
C ALA A 298 4.12 -6.77 -2.84
N GLY A 299 3.76 -5.61 -3.40
CA GLY A 299 2.56 -5.39 -4.21
C GLY A 299 1.27 -5.40 -3.39
N GLU A 300 0.17 -5.83 -4.03
CA GLU A 300 -1.19 -5.81 -3.48
C GLU A 300 -1.34 -6.51 -2.12
N ARG A 301 -0.48 -7.51 -1.83
CA ARG A 301 -0.52 -8.26 -0.56
C ARG A 301 -0.18 -7.39 0.65
N ALA A 302 0.67 -6.38 0.50
CA ALA A 302 0.97 -5.42 1.57
C ALA A 302 -0.16 -4.40 1.76
N LEU A 303 -1.08 -4.30 0.80
CA LEU A 303 -2.23 -3.41 0.80
C LEU A 303 -3.55 -4.13 1.12
N ASP A 304 -3.53 -5.44 1.43
CA ASP A 304 -4.74 -6.16 1.86
C ASP A 304 -5.29 -5.47 3.14
N PRO A 305 -6.55 -5.00 3.14
CA PRO A 305 -7.15 -4.32 4.29
C PRO A 305 -7.07 -5.14 5.59
N ARG A 306 -7.13 -6.47 5.50
CA ARG A 306 -7.01 -7.36 6.67
C ARG A 306 -5.58 -7.40 7.20
N ALA A 307 -4.59 -7.35 6.31
CA ALA A 307 -3.19 -7.24 6.71
C ALA A 307 -2.88 -5.88 7.32
N LEU A 308 -3.48 -4.80 6.78
CA LEU A 308 -3.36 -3.45 7.34
C LEU A 308 -4.01 -3.35 8.73
N ALA A 309 -5.19 -3.95 8.93
CA ALA A 309 -5.83 -4.00 10.24
C ALA A 309 -4.99 -4.77 11.27
N PHE A 310 -4.35 -5.87 10.86
CA PHE A 310 -3.39 -6.60 11.71
C PHE A 310 -2.17 -5.73 12.06
N ASP A 311 -1.64 -5.01 11.08
CA ASP A 311 -0.50 -4.09 11.25
C ASP A 311 -0.82 -2.95 12.22
N ASP A 312 -2.01 -2.33 12.10
CA ASP A 312 -2.47 -1.29 13.02
C ASP A 312 -2.56 -1.79 14.47
N ALA A 313 -3.11 -2.99 14.68
CA ALA A 313 -3.17 -3.60 16.01
C ALA A 313 -1.78 -4.01 16.56
N GLY A 314 -0.84 -4.38 15.69
CA GLY A 314 0.54 -4.69 16.07
C GLY A 314 1.37 -3.45 16.40
N TRP A 315 1.07 -2.33 15.75
CA TRP A 315 1.80 -1.07 15.91
C TRP A 315 1.80 -0.55 17.35
N GLU A 316 0.64 -0.58 18.02
CA GLU A 316 0.54 -0.13 19.41
C GLU A 316 1.41 -0.98 20.35
N ARG A 317 1.46 -2.30 20.13
CA ARG A 317 2.30 -3.22 20.92
C ARG A 317 3.79 -2.98 20.66
N LEU A 318 4.16 -2.70 19.42
CA LEU A 318 5.52 -2.36 19.03
C LEU A 318 5.97 -1.06 19.71
N LEU A 319 5.16 0.00 19.65
CA LEU A 319 5.46 1.26 20.32
C LEU A 319 5.57 1.11 21.84
N ALA A 320 4.66 0.34 22.46
CA ALA A 320 4.71 0.09 23.89
C ALA A 320 6.02 -0.60 24.31
N LEU A 321 6.47 -1.61 23.55
CA LEU A 321 7.74 -2.30 23.80
C LEU A 321 8.93 -1.37 23.57
N LEU A 322 8.88 -0.52 22.54
CA LEU A 322 9.97 0.42 22.26
C LEU A 322 10.09 1.49 23.34
N VAL A 323 8.98 2.00 23.89
CA VAL A 323 9.02 2.91 25.05
C VAL A 323 9.76 2.27 26.23
N GLU A 324 9.47 1.01 26.53
CA GLU A 324 10.19 0.25 27.57
C GLU A 324 11.67 0.07 27.21
N THR A 325 11.96 -0.30 25.97
CA THR A 325 13.32 -0.53 25.48
C THR A 325 14.16 0.75 25.52
N THR A 326 13.58 1.90 25.14
CA THR A 326 14.24 3.22 25.15
C THR A 326 14.58 3.65 26.57
N ALA A 327 13.75 3.35 27.57
CA ALA A 327 14.06 3.66 28.96
C ALA A 327 15.34 2.98 29.48
N HIS A 328 15.78 1.91 28.80
CA HIS A 328 17.01 1.17 29.10
C HIS A 328 18.11 1.37 28.04
N ALA A 329 17.82 2.05 26.93
CA ALA A 329 18.79 2.36 25.90
C ALA A 329 19.72 3.47 26.42
N ARG A 330 20.96 3.11 26.74
CA ARG A 330 22.01 4.11 27.01
C ARG A 330 22.62 4.51 25.68
N VAL A 331 22.69 5.79 25.36
CA VAL A 331 23.40 6.27 24.15
C VAL A 331 24.26 7.47 24.52
N GLU A 332 25.53 7.41 24.15
CA GLU A 332 26.44 8.54 24.27
C GLU A 332 26.66 9.15 22.86
N PRO A 333 26.19 10.39 22.59
CA PRO A 333 26.26 10.99 21.26
C PRO A 333 27.66 10.97 20.63
N GLY A 334 28.70 11.21 21.44
CA GLY A 334 30.10 11.18 21.00
C GLY A 334 30.57 9.81 20.52
N LEU A 335 30.07 8.72 21.12
CA LEU A 335 30.45 7.35 20.73
C LEU A 335 29.77 6.91 19.43
N VAL A 336 28.54 7.35 19.18
CA VAL A 336 27.77 6.95 17.98
C VAL A 336 27.99 7.85 16.77
N ALA A 337 28.54 9.05 16.97
CA ALA A 337 28.80 10.02 15.91
C ALA A 337 29.56 9.45 14.69
N PRO A 338 30.61 8.60 14.84
CA PRO A 338 31.30 8.01 13.68
C PRO A 338 30.41 7.13 12.81
N CYS A 339 29.50 6.37 13.42
CA CYS A 339 28.55 5.53 12.68
C CYS A 339 27.48 6.39 12.00
N LEU A 340 26.96 7.41 12.67
CA LEU A 340 25.97 8.32 12.11
C LEU A 340 26.53 9.22 10.99
N ALA A 341 27.84 9.47 10.98
CA ALA A 341 28.50 10.16 9.88
C ALA A 341 28.37 9.42 8.53
N GLN A 342 27.98 8.15 8.54
CA GLN A 342 27.76 7.34 7.33
C GLN A 342 26.31 7.38 6.82
N ARG A 343 25.44 8.24 7.36
CA ARG A 343 24.00 8.33 7.02
C ARG A 343 23.71 8.34 5.53
N ASP A 344 24.51 9.08 4.75
CA ASP A 344 24.28 9.23 3.31
C ASP A 344 24.45 7.91 2.53
N THR A 345 25.09 6.90 3.12
CA THR A 345 25.26 5.55 2.52
C THR A 345 23.98 4.70 2.57
N LEU A 346 23.05 5.01 3.50
CA LEU A 346 21.81 4.25 3.70
C LEU A 346 20.83 4.37 2.52
N GLY A 347 20.88 5.48 1.77
CA GLY A 347 19.88 5.81 0.76
C GLY A 347 18.48 6.00 1.36
N ALA A 348 17.45 6.07 0.51
CA ALA A 348 16.08 6.37 0.94
C ALA A 348 15.31 5.17 1.54
N GLU A 349 15.81 3.95 1.37
CA GLU A 349 15.08 2.72 1.76
C GLU A 349 15.36 2.28 3.19
N LEU A 350 16.54 2.62 3.73
CA LEU A 350 17.01 2.14 5.02
C LEU A 350 16.93 3.26 6.08
N PRO A 351 16.43 2.96 7.28
CA PRO A 351 16.30 3.95 8.34
C PRO A 351 17.64 4.19 9.06
N THR A 352 17.79 5.38 9.65
CA THR A 352 19.02 5.81 10.34
C THR A 352 19.44 4.85 11.45
N TYR A 353 18.50 4.28 12.20
CA TYR A 353 18.80 3.32 13.26
C TYR A 353 19.55 2.08 12.77
N ALA A 354 19.53 1.75 11.47
CA ALA A 354 20.35 0.66 10.94
C ALA A 354 21.85 0.88 11.18
N LEU A 355 22.31 2.13 11.32
CA LEU A 355 23.70 2.47 11.65
C LEU A 355 24.04 2.29 13.14
N LEU A 356 23.02 2.19 14.00
CA LEU A 356 23.16 1.98 15.44
C LEU A 356 22.99 0.50 15.84
N TRP A 357 22.77 -0.36 14.84
CA TRP A 357 22.73 -1.81 15.01
C TRP A 357 24.14 -2.38 15.17
N HIS A 358 24.25 -3.37 16.05
CA HIS A 358 25.45 -4.16 16.23
C HIS A 358 25.06 -5.60 16.62
N PRO A 359 25.79 -6.64 16.17
CA PRO A 359 25.50 -8.03 16.51
C PRO A 359 25.83 -8.40 17.97
N ASP A 360 26.49 -7.50 18.70
CA ASP A 360 26.62 -7.54 20.16
C ASP A 360 25.72 -6.45 20.75
N ALA A 361 24.77 -6.84 21.60
CA ALA A 361 23.75 -5.95 22.17
C ALA A 361 24.33 -4.93 23.16
N GLU A 362 25.54 -5.15 23.68
CA GLU A 362 26.20 -4.21 24.58
C GLU A 362 26.94 -3.09 23.82
N LEU A 363 27.23 -3.31 22.54
CA LEU A 363 28.00 -2.40 21.69
C LEU A 363 27.10 -1.63 20.73
N GLN A 364 27.55 -0.44 20.30
CA GLN A 364 26.79 0.45 19.40
C GLN A 364 27.61 0.89 18.21
N CYS A 365 28.81 1.42 18.47
CA CYS A 365 29.73 1.89 17.44
C CYS A 365 31.19 1.75 17.93
N PRO A 366 31.66 0.54 18.27
CA PRO A 366 33.00 0.34 18.83
C PRO A 366 34.09 0.81 17.85
N GLU A 367 35.16 1.45 18.32
CA GLU A 367 36.27 1.90 17.44
C GLU A 367 37.03 0.75 16.77
N GLY A 368 37.00 -0.42 17.38
CA GLY A 368 37.50 -1.67 16.83
C GLY A 368 36.71 -2.83 17.42
N TYR A 369 36.33 -3.77 16.57
CA TYR A 369 35.65 -4.99 16.98
C TYR A 369 36.21 -6.15 16.18
N LEU A 370 36.56 -7.21 16.88
CA LEU A 370 36.93 -8.49 16.32
C LEU A 370 36.44 -9.55 17.29
N HIS A 371 35.56 -10.41 16.81
CA HIS A 371 34.96 -11.46 17.62
C HIS A 371 34.81 -12.74 16.80
N ILE A 372 35.11 -13.88 17.40
CA ILE A 372 34.99 -15.18 16.77
C ILE A 372 34.07 -16.03 17.65
N ASP A 373 32.93 -16.42 17.10
CA ASP A 373 31.95 -17.27 17.77
C ASP A 373 31.45 -18.33 16.79
N GLY A 374 31.41 -19.60 17.20
CA GLY A 374 30.85 -20.69 16.39
C GLY A 374 31.42 -20.80 14.96
N GLN A 375 32.74 -20.56 14.77
CA GLN A 375 33.43 -20.47 13.47
C GLN A 375 33.09 -19.23 12.62
N VAL A 376 32.33 -18.27 13.16
CA VAL A 376 31.99 -17.01 12.51
C VAL A 376 32.92 -15.91 13.01
N SER A 377 33.88 -15.50 12.17
CA SER A 377 34.67 -14.29 12.40
C SER A 377 33.85 -13.06 12.03
N ARG A 378 33.71 -12.12 12.96
CA ARG A 378 33.05 -10.82 12.79
C ARG A 378 34.02 -9.69 13.11
N ALA A 379 34.04 -8.64 12.30
CA ALA A 379 34.97 -7.53 12.49
C ALA A 379 34.37 -6.16 12.10
N GLY A 380 34.99 -5.09 12.62
CA GLY A 380 34.63 -3.70 12.34
C GLY A 380 33.44 -3.17 13.12
N ARG A 381 33.13 -1.87 12.96
CA ARG A 381 32.12 -1.16 13.77
C ARG A 381 30.72 -1.75 13.72
N TRP A 382 30.36 -2.46 12.66
CA TRP A 382 29.07 -3.15 12.50
C TRP A 382 29.18 -4.68 12.66
N GLY A 383 30.33 -5.18 13.11
CA GLY A 383 30.56 -6.60 13.37
C GLY A 383 30.25 -7.50 12.17
N LEU A 384 30.68 -7.12 10.97
CA LEU A 384 30.40 -7.89 9.76
C LEU A 384 31.08 -9.24 9.76
N SER A 385 30.32 -10.29 9.49
CA SER A 385 30.85 -11.64 9.30
C SER A 385 31.68 -11.75 8.03
N GLU A 386 32.59 -12.71 8.00
CA GLU A 386 33.34 -13.04 6.78
C GLU A 386 32.40 -13.42 5.63
N ARG A 387 31.29 -14.10 5.94
CA ARG A 387 30.23 -14.45 4.97
C ARG A 387 29.61 -13.20 4.35
N ALA A 388 29.18 -12.25 5.17
CA ALA A 388 28.61 -10.99 4.70
C ALA A 388 29.63 -10.19 3.88
N ALA A 389 30.87 -10.11 4.35
CA ALA A 389 31.95 -9.40 3.68
C ALA A 389 32.27 -9.97 2.29
N ARG A 390 32.38 -11.30 2.15
CA ARG A 390 32.64 -11.95 0.84
C ARG A 390 31.53 -11.73 -0.19
N LEU A 391 30.27 -11.66 0.26
CA LEU A 391 29.13 -11.56 -0.65
C LEU A 391 28.79 -10.11 -1.02
N TYR A 392 28.86 -9.21 -0.04
CA TYR A 392 28.39 -7.83 -0.18
C TYR A 392 29.50 -6.81 -0.32
N GLY A 393 30.71 -7.16 0.10
CA GLY A 393 31.88 -6.28 0.05
C GLY A 393 32.72 -6.48 -1.20
N GLU A 394 32.79 -5.46 -2.05
CA GLU A 394 33.62 -5.51 -3.25
C GLU A 394 35.11 -5.56 -2.90
N GLY A 395 35.84 -6.45 -3.58
CA GLY A 395 37.27 -6.64 -3.36
C GLY A 395 37.63 -7.33 -2.05
N TYR A 396 36.66 -7.88 -1.30
CA TYR A 396 36.98 -8.64 -0.09
C TYR A 396 37.75 -9.92 -0.42
N VAL A 397 38.95 -10.01 0.14
CA VAL A 397 39.73 -11.24 0.23
C VAL A 397 40.01 -11.45 1.72
N THR A 398 39.83 -12.68 2.20
CA THR A 398 40.07 -13.03 3.60
C THR A 398 41.45 -12.53 4.03
N ALA A 399 41.48 -11.68 5.05
CA ALA A 399 42.73 -11.12 5.55
C ALA A 399 43.62 -12.25 6.09
N PRO A 400 44.95 -12.19 5.87
CA PRO A 400 45.88 -13.10 6.52
C PRO A 400 45.69 -13.03 8.05
N VAL A 401 45.71 -14.18 8.72
CA VAL A 401 45.54 -14.28 10.18
C VAL A 401 46.55 -13.40 10.95
N ASP A 402 47.73 -13.18 10.36
CA ASP A 402 48.84 -12.45 10.97
C ASP A 402 48.76 -10.91 10.79
N ASP A 403 47.82 -10.39 9.97
CA ASP A 403 47.67 -8.94 9.75
C ASP A 403 46.19 -8.50 9.70
N PRO A 404 45.53 -8.35 10.86
CA PRO A 404 44.13 -7.90 10.95
C PRO A 404 43.94 -6.46 10.46
N SER A 405 45.01 -5.67 10.27
CA SER A 405 44.90 -4.30 9.73
C SER A 405 44.50 -4.28 8.24
N GLN A 406 44.66 -5.41 7.55
CA GLN A 406 44.23 -5.57 6.15
C GLN A 406 42.76 -5.94 6.02
N ASP A 407 42.06 -6.23 7.11
CA ASP A 407 40.65 -6.59 7.07
C ASP A 407 39.79 -5.39 6.65
N LEU A 408 39.22 -5.44 5.43
CA LEU A 408 38.38 -4.38 4.89
C LEU A 408 37.15 -4.13 5.76
N ARG A 409 36.72 -5.11 6.56
CA ARG A 409 35.60 -4.95 7.51
C ARG A 409 35.91 -3.91 8.58
N ALA A 410 37.17 -3.67 8.91
CA ALA A 410 37.57 -2.63 9.86
C ALA A 410 37.51 -1.21 9.27
N ARG A 411 37.27 -1.06 7.96
CA ARG A 411 37.19 0.24 7.29
C ARG A 411 35.74 0.70 7.22
N ASP A 412 35.42 1.78 7.92
CA ASP A 412 34.04 2.21 8.15
C ASP A 412 33.23 2.37 6.86
N ALA A 413 33.71 3.16 5.91
CA ALA A 413 33.03 3.39 4.63
C ALA A 413 32.77 2.10 3.85
N TRP A 414 33.73 1.16 3.86
CA TRP A 414 33.60 -0.10 3.16
C TRP A 414 32.58 -1.02 3.86
N ALA A 415 32.66 -1.11 5.19
CA ALA A 415 31.78 -1.94 5.98
C ALA A 415 30.32 -1.46 5.91
N VAL A 416 30.06 -0.16 6.02
CA VAL A 416 28.69 0.37 5.90
C VAL A 416 28.10 0.10 4.51
N MET A 417 28.91 0.16 3.44
CA MET A 417 28.44 -0.16 2.09
C MET A 417 28.07 -1.64 1.96
N ALA A 418 28.89 -2.54 2.49
CA ALA A 418 28.58 -3.97 2.49
C ALA A 418 27.33 -4.28 3.33
N MET A 419 27.21 -3.67 4.51
CA MET A 419 26.04 -3.83 5.39
C MET A 419 24.76 -3.34 4.71
N THR A 420 24.77 -2.14 4.14
CA THR A 420 23.59 -1.55 3.48
C THR A 420 23.16 -2.35 2.26
N LYS A 421 24.10 -2.85 1.45
CA LYS A 421 23.78 -3.77 0.35
C LYS A 421 23.11 -5.05 0.86
N GLY A 422 23.66 -5.64 1.93
CA GLY A 422 23.11 -6.83 2.57
C GLY A 422 21.71 -6.63 3.17
N LEU A 423 21.48 -5.48 3.82
CA LEU A 423 20.17 -5.10 4.36
C LEU A 423 19.12 -4.92 3.26
N ARG A 424 19.45 -4.23 2.17
CA ARG A 424 18.54 -4.07 1.01
C ARG A 424 18.21 -5.43 0.38
N ASP A 425 19.20 -6.29 0.22
CA ASP A 425 18.98 -7.66 -0.27
C ASP A 425 18.08 -8.49 0.66
N THR A 426 18.28 -8.35 1.98
CA THR A 426 17.46 -9.02 2.99
C THR A 426 16.01 -8.51 2.92
N LEU A 427 15.82 -7.19 2.89
CA LEU A 427 14.51 -6.55 2.76
C LEU A 427 13.79 -6.98 1.47
N LYS A 428 14.51 -7.00 0.34
CA LYS A 428 14.00 -7.49 -0.94
C LYS A 428 13.59 -8.96 -0.82
N GLY A 429 14.44 -9.81 -0.26
CA GLY A 429 14.17 -11.24 -0.06
C GLY A 429 12.90 -11.48 0.76
N LEU A 430 12.74 -10.72 1.84
CA LEU A 430 11.57 -10.72 2.71
C LEU A 430 10.27 -10.29 1.99
N LEU A 431 10.29 -9.15 1.29
CA LEU A 431 9.09 -8.58 0.66
C LEU A 431 8.67 -9.31 -0.62
N THR A 432 9.63 -9.89 -1.35
CA THR A 432 9.37 -10.60 -2.61
C THR A 432 9.18 -12.11 -2.45
N ALA A 433 9.30 -12.62 -1.22
CA ALA A 433 9.17 -14.05 -0.95
C ALA A 433 7.79 -14.60 -1.37
N PRO A 434 7.75 -15.84 -1.91
CA PRO A 434 6.50 -16.49 -2.25
C PRO A 434 5.69 -16.80 -0.98
N SER A 435 4.56 -16.12 -0.83
CA SER A 435 3.60 -16.26 0.26
C SER A 435 2.21 -15.95 -0.27
N PRO A 436 1.56 -16.91 -0.97
CA PRO A 436 0.27 -16.68 -1.62
C PRO A 436 -0.81 -16.30 -0.59
N GLY A 437 -1.55 -15.23 -0.89
CA GLY A 437 -2.67 -14.77 -0.07
C GLY A 437 -2.32 -14.19 1.31
N ARG A 438 -1.03 -14.00 1.63
CA ARG A 438 -0.58 -13.45 2.90
C ARG A 438 0.56 -12.46 2.69
N ALA A 439 0.58 -11.38 3.48
CA ALA A 439 1.75 -10.52 3.58
C ALA A 439 2.91 -11.29 4.25
N PRO A 440 4.18 -11.09 3.82
CA PRO A 440 5.31 -11.79 4.41
C PRO A 440 5.57 -11.34 5.87
N MET A 441 5.30 -10.07 6.19
CA MET A 441 5.32 -9.49 7.53
C MET A 441 4.30 -8.34 7.61
N ALA A 442 4.07 -7.81 8.80
CA ALA A 442 3.37 -6.55 8.99
C ALA A 442 4.12 -5.43 8.25
N PRO A 443 3.48 -4.68 7.32
CA PRO A 443 4.16 -3.70 6.48
C PRO A 443 4.95 -2.65 7.24
N SER A 444 4.46 -2.17 8.39
CA SER A 444 5.16 -1.16 9.21
C SER A 444 6.43 -1.68 9.89
N ALA A 445 6.59 -3.00 10.00
CA ALA A 445 7.73 -3.64 10.65
C ALA A 445 8.79 -4.16 9.64
N ALA A 446 8.66 -3.84 8.35
CA ALA A 446 9.50 -4.44 7.30
C ALA A 446 11.00 -4.18 7.48
N THR A 447 11.37 -2.94 7.84
CA THR A 447 12.77 -2.54 8.06
C THR A 447 13.36 -3.14 9.34
N LEU A 448 12.56 -3.25 10.41
CA LEU A 448 12.95 -3.94 11.63
C LEU A 448 13.16 -5.44 11.39
N TRP A 449 12.27 -6.09 10.64
CA TRP A 449 12.41 -7.50 10.25
C TRP A 449 13.62 -7.72 9.34
N ALA A 450 13.90 -6.80 8.40
CA ALA A 450 15.10 -6.87 7.58
C ALA A 450 16.37 -6.81 8.44
N LEU A 451 16.40 -5.94 9.45
CA LEU A 451 17.53 -5.84 10.37
C LEU A 451 17.67 -7.10 11.25
N ALA A 452 16.56 -7.66 11.73
CA ALA A 452 16.56 -8.89 12.53
C ALA A 452 17.04 -10.12 11.74
N VAL A 453 16.57 -10.27 10.49
CA VAL A 453 17.00 -11.36 9.61
C VAL A 453 18.43 -11.17 9.13
N TRP A 454 18.85 -9.92 8.92
CA TRP A 454 20.24 -9.59 8.65
C TRP A 454 21.16 -9.97 9.82
N ASP A 455 20.75 -9.69 11.06
CA ASP A 455 21.50 -10.13 12.25
C ASP A 455 21.68 -11.64 12.25
N ALA A 456 20.59 -12.40 12.05
CA ALA A 456 20.65 -13.85 11.96
C ALA A 456 21.55 -14.33 10.81
N TYR A 457 21.49 -13.68 9.64
CA TYR A 457 22.33 -14.00 8.49
C TYR A 457 23.82 -13.74 8.79
N ASN A 458 24.10 -12.65 9.51
CA ASN A 458 25.44 -12.27 9.92
C ASN A 458 26.05 -13.19 10.99
N HIS A 459 25.24 -14.07 11.59
CA HIS A 459 25.69 -15.15 12.48
C HIS A 459 25.83 -16.50 11.75
N LEU A 460 25.62 -16.56 10.43
CA LEU A 460 25.80 -17.80 9.68
C LEU A 460 27.30 -18.07 9.43
N PRO A 461 27.75 -19.32 9.62
CA PRO A 461 29.09 -19.71 9.20
C PRO A 461 29.25 -19.65 7.68
N LEU A 462 30.51 -19.60 7.25
CA LEU A 462 30.83 -19.85 5.85
C LEU A 462 30.42 -21.29 5.49
N PRO A 463 29.91 -21.50 4.26
CA PRO A 463 29.68 -22.86 3.80
C PRO A 463 31.02 -23.61 3.67
N PRO A 464 30.99 -24.97 3.73
CA PRO A 464 32.17 -25.78 3.44
C PRO A 464 32.85 -25.39 2.12
N GLU A 465 34.17 -25.60 2.04
CA GLU A 465 34.96 -25.25 0.86
C GLU A 465 34.34 -25.80 -0.44
N GLY A 466 34.26 -24.93 -1.46
CA GLY A 466 33.72 -25.27 -2.78
C GLY A 466 32.20 -25.08 -2.94
N LEU A 467 31.44 -24.81 -1.86
CA LEU A 467 30.03 -24.47 -1.97
C LEU A 467 29.81 -22.95 -2.08
N PRO A 468 28.87 -22.50 -2.94
CA PRO A 468 28.58 -21.08 -3.09
C PRO A 468 27.94 -20.50 -1.83
N ILE A 469 28.32 -19.27 -1.48
CA ILE A 469 27.69 -18.51 -0.41
C ILE A 469 26.26 -18.16 -0.83
N THR A 470 25.26 -18.67 -0.12
CA THR A 470 23.86 -18.32 -0.36
C THR A 470 23.60 -16.90 0.13
N SER A 471 22.92 -16.09 -0.68
CA SER A 471 22.65 -14.69 -0.36
C SER A 471 21.63 -14.48 0.74
N ALA A 472 21.71 -13.34 1.43
CA ALA A 472 20.74 -12.95 2.46
C ALA A 472 19.33 -12.83 1.85
N GLN A 473 19.21 -12.35 0.61
CA GLN A 473 17.95 -12.35 -0.14
C GLN A 473 17.36 -13.76 -0.28
N THR A 474 18.17 -14.74 -0.66
CA THR A 474 17.74 -16.12 -0.84
C THR A 474 17.36 -16.74 0.50
N CYS A 475 18.19 -16.54 1.53
CA CYS A 475 17.91 -17.04 2.87
C CYS A 475 16.61 -16.45 3.45
N ALA A 476 16.40 -15.14 3.32
CA ALA A 476 15.17 -14.48 3.76
C ALA A 476 13.92 -15.00 3.01
N SER A 477 14.04 -15.21 1.70
CA SER A 477 12.95 -15.77 0.88
C SER A 477 12.61 -17.21 1.28
N GLU A 478 13.63 -18.05 1.48
CA GLU A 478 13.45 -19.43 1.96
C GLU A 478 12.82 -19.47 3.36
N LEU A 479 13.20 -18.55 4.26
CA LEU A 479 12.63 -18.43 5.60
C LEU A 479 11.12 -18.17 5.51
N VAL A 480 10.70 -17.16 4.76
CA VAL A 480 9.27 -16.82 4.62
C VAL A 480 8.51 -17.97 3.95
N ALA A 481 9.04 -18.54 2.86
CA ALA A 481 8.38 -19.64 2.15
C ALA A 481 8.15 -20.86 3.07
N ARG A 482 9.13 -21.19 3.92
CA ARG A 482 9.02 -22.30 4.89
C ARG A 482 8.02 -22.02 6.00
N LEU A 483 8.07 -20.82 6.58
CA LEU A 483 7.13 -20.43 7.63
C LEU A 483 5.69 -20.40 7.11
N HIS A 484 5.50 -19.96 5.87
CA HIS A 484 4.21 -20.03 5.21
C HIS A 484 3.70 -21.47 5.09
N GLY A 485 4.55 -22.40 4.65
CA GLY A 485 4.20 -23.83 4.52
C GLY A 485 3.98 -24.58 5.85
N ALA A 486 4.55 -24.08 6.96
CA ALA A 486 4.40 -24.69 8.29
C ALA A 486 3.13 -24.25 9.03
N SER A 487 2.47 -23.18 8.59
CA SER A 487 1.29 -22.59 9.24
C SER A 487 0.03 -23.35 8.83
N THR A 488 -0.56 -24.14 9.74
CA THR A 488 -1.72 -24.99 9.41
C THR A 488 -3.06 -24.26 9.42
N ASP A 489 -3.22 -23.17 10.20
CA ASP A 489 -4.46 -22.38 10.25
C ASP A 489 -4.18 -20.89 10.62
N PRO A 490 -3.74 -20.05 9.66
CA PRO A 490 -3.53 -18.63 9.92
C PRO A 490 -4.85 -17.87 10.04
N THR A 491 -4.92 -16.90 10.96
CA THR A 491 -6.07 -15.97 10.98
C THR A 491 -6.08 -15.10 9.72
N PRO A 492 -7.26 -14.68 9.21
CA PRO A 492 -7.34 -13.80 8.06
C PRO A 492 -6.54 -12.50 8.28
N GLY A 493 -5.70 -12.14 7.30
CA GLY A 493 -4.82 -10.97 7.40
C GLY A 493 -3.53 -11.19 8.19
N GLN A 494 -3.35 -12.34 8.86
CA GLN A 494 -2.14 -12.61 9.62
C GLN A 494 -0.92 -12.75 8.68
N PRO A 495 0.14 -11.94 8.89
CA PRO A 495 1.37 -12.07 8.12
C PRO A 495 2.06 -13.42 8.36
N VAL A 496 2.98 -13.79 7.46
CA VAL A 496 3.77 -15.03 7.60
C VAL A 496 4.73 -14.96 8.79
N LEU A 497 5.52 -13.89 8.87
CA LEU A 497 6.33 -13.59 10.04
C LEU A 497 5.43 -13.05 11.15
N PRO A 498 5.62 -13.52 12.40
CA PRO A 498 4.86 -13.03 13.54
C PRO A 498 5.15 -11.55 13.86
N ASP A 499 4.45 -11.02 14.86
CA ASP A 499 4.74 -9.71 15.41
C ASP A 499 6.18 -9.66 15.97
N ILE A 500 7.01 -8.74 15.48
CA ILE A 500 8.42 -8.65 15.88
C ILE A 500 8.56 -8.33 17.38
N ALA A 501 7.60 -7.59 17.96
CA ALA A 501 7.59 -7.30 19.39
C ALA A 501 7.38 -8.57 20.23
N ALA A 502 6.48 -9.45 19.77
CA ALA A 502 6.24 -10.74 20.43
C ALA A 502 7.46 -11.67 20.29
N VAL A 503 8.17 -11.63 19.17
CA VAL A 503 9.40 -12.41 18.96
C VAL A 503 10.53 -11.94 19.85
N ALA A 504 10.74 -10.61 19.95
CA ALA A 504 11.78 -10.03 20.80
C ALA A 504 11.57 -10.35 22.29
N ARG A 505 10.31 -10.42 22.76
CA ARG A 505 9.97 -10.84 24.13
C ARG A 505 10.01 -12.37 24.34
N GLY A 506 10.22 -13.16 23.29
CA GLY A 506 10.16 -14.62 23.35
C GLY A 506 8.74 -15.20 23.51
N GLU A 507 7.71 -14.39 23.35
CA GLU A 507 6.28 -14.81 23.37
C GLU A 507 5.93 -15.61 22.11
N ALA A 508 6.57 -15.26 20.98
CA ALA A 508 6.46 -15.98 19.73
C ALA A 508 7.83 -16.60 19.36
N ILE A 509 7.86 -17.93 19.23
CA ILE A 509 9.05 -18.64 18.77
C ILE A 509 8.91 -18.87 17.27
N VAL A 510 9.81 -18.28 16.48
CA VAL A 510 9.91 -18.58 15.05
C VAL A 510 10.61 -19.93 14.91
N GLY A 511 9.83 -21.01 14.92
CA GLY A 511 10.35 -22.35 14.65
C GLY A 511 10.62 -22.51 13.15
N PHE A 512 11.88 -22.68 12.77
CA PHE A 512 12.26 -23.05 11.41
C PHE A 512 13.20 -24.26 11.44
N ALA A 513 13.09 -25.13 10.43
CA ALA A 513 14.09 -26.17 10.20
C ALA A 513 15.25 -25.55 9.39
N ALA A 514 16.43 -25.48 10.00
CA ALA A 514 17.66 -25.06 9.35
C ALA A 514 17.85 -25.75 7.99
N THR A 515 18.31 -25.00 7.00
CA THR A 515 18.60 -25.55 5.66
C THR A 515 20.10 -25.72 5.48
N PRO A 516 20.54 -26.61 4.58
CA PRO A 516 21.95 -26.66 4.20
C PRO A 516 22.46 -25.31 3.64
N SER A 517 21.59 -24.54 2.99
CA SER A 517 21.90 -23.21 2.42
C SER A 517 21.98 -22.10 3.47
N CYS A 518 21.11 -22.16 4.48
CA CYS A 518 20.92 -21.17 5.54
C CYS A 518 20.75 -21.89 6.88
N PRO A 519 21.87 -22.33 7.51
CA PRO A 519 21.87 -23.03 8.78
C PRO A 519 21.68 -22.04 9.94
N TRP A 520 20.53 -21.40 9.97
CA TRP A 520 20.12 -20.42 10.97
C TRP A 520 20.38 -20.94 12.40
N PRO A 521 21.15 -20.20 13.23
CA PRO A 521 21.38 -20.60 14.62
C PRO A 521 20.08 -20.60 15.41
N GLU A 522 20.01 -21.43 16.45
CA GLU A 522 18.91 -21.38 17.42
C GLU A 522 18.78 -19.96 17.99
N ARG A 523 17.55 -19.49 18.17
CA ARG A 523 17.22 -18.16 18.73
C ARG A 523 17.73 -16.94 17.95
N SER A 524 18.41 -17.13 16.82
CA SER A 524 19.00 -16.02 16.04
C SER A 524 17.98 -14.95 15.62
N LEU A 525 16.72 -15.31 15.35
CA LEU A 525 15.66 -14.35 15.02
C LEU A 525 15.12 -13.61 16.25
N GLN A 526 15.07 -14.25 17.42
CA GLN A 526 14.69 -13.61 18.68
C GLN A 526 15.74 -12.57 19.08
N ASP A 527 17.01 -12.97 19.06
CA ASP A 527 18.12 -12.08 19.38
C ASP A 527 18.24 -10.95 18.34
N GLY A 528 18.06 -11.28 17.06
CA GLY A 528 18.02 -10.30 15.97
C GLY A 528 16.86 -9.30 16.12
N ALA A 529 15.66 -9.77 16.49
CA ALA A 529 14.52 -8.89 16.76
C ALA A 529 14.79 -7.96 17.95
N ALA A 530 15.35 -8.48 19.04
CA ALA A 530 15.74 -7.66 20.19
C ALA A 530 16.78 -6.60 19.81
N ARG A 531 17.82 -6.97 19.04
CA ARG A 531 18.84 -6.03 18.55
C ARG A 531 18.30 -4.99 17.58
N ALA A 532 17.35 -5.35 16.72
CA ALA A 532 16.70 -4.41 15.80
C ALA A 532 15.87 -3.36 16.58
N LEU A 533 15.10 -3.79 17.58
CA LEU A 533 14.36 -2.88 18.45
C LEU A 533 15.29 -2.03 19.31
N GLN A 534 16.40 -2.59 19.78
CA GLN A 534 17.40 -1.83 20.53
C GLN A 534 18.03 -0.73 19.66
N ALA A 535 18.31 -1.00 18.39
CA ALA A 535 18.84 0.01 17.47
C ALA A 535 17.86 1.18 17.27
N ALA A 536 16.56 0.89 17.07
CA ALA A 536 15.52 1.92 16.99
C ALA A 536 15.38 2.69 18.31
N ALA A 537 15.41 2.00 19.45
CA ALA A 537 15.36 2.60 20.76
C ALA A 537 16.55 3.54 21.04
N ARG A 538 17.75 3.19 20.56
CA ARG A 538 18.95 4.04 20.64
C ARG A 538 18.80 5.31 19.80
N GLU A 539 18.25 5.21 18.59
CA GLU A 539 17.98 6.41 17.78
C GLU A 539 16.99 7.34 18.49
N ALA A 540 15.93 6.77 19.08
CA ALA A 540 14.94 7.54 19.82
C ALA A 540 15.54 8.24 21.05
N GLU A 541 16.39 7.55 21.82
CA GLU A 541 17.07 8.18 22.95
C GLU A 541 18.04 9.29 22.50
N LEU A 542 18.74 9.11 21.37
CA LEU A 542 19.61 10.13 20.81
C LEU A 542 18.81 11.39 20.41
N LYS A 543 17.69 11.21 19.71
CA LYS A 543 16.78 12.31 19.35
C LYS A 543 16.23 13.02 20.58
N ARG A 544 15.88 12.26 21.62
CA ARG A 544 15.40 12.81 22.90
C ARG A 544 16.48 13.61 23.64
N ALA A 545 17.73 13.16 23.59
CA ALA A 545 18.85 13.77 24.30
C ALA A 545 19.46 14.98 23.57
N THR A 546 19.18 15.13 22.27
CA THR A 546 19.70 16.21 21.45
C THR A 546 18.61 17.29 21.36
N PRO A 547 18.79 18.45 21.99
CA PRO A 547 17.88 19.57 21.76
C PRO A 547 17.87 19.83 20.25
N GLN A 548 16.68 20.00 19.66
CA GLN A 548 16.62 20.56 18.32
C GLN A 548 17.30 21.92 18.40
N ASP A 549 18.48 22.04 17.80
CA ASP A 549 19.05 23.34 17.53
C ASP A 549 18.05 23.99 16.57
N ASP A 550 17.28 24.97 17.08
CA ASP A 550 16.48 25.91 16.30
C ASP A 550 17.45 26.78 15.49
N GLY A 551 18.10 26.16 14.51
CA GLY A 551 19.22 26.72 13.76
C GLY A 551 18.77 27.35 12.46
N ALA A 552 18.51 28.67 12.56
CA ALA A 552 18.81 29.76 11.62
C ALA A 552 18.22 29.76 10.19
#